data_AF-A0A915HEJ1-F1
#
_entry.id   AF-A0A915HEJ1-F1
#
_cell.length_a   1.000
_cell.length_b   1.000
_cell.length_c   1.000
_cell.angle_alpha   90.00
_cell.angle_beta   90.00
_cell.angle_gamma   90.00
#
_symmetry.space_group_name_H-M   'P 1'
#
loop_
_entity.id
_entity.type
_entity.pdbx_description
1 polymer ?
#
loop_
_entity_poly.entity_id
_entity_poly.type
_entity_poly.pdbx_seq_one_letter_code
_entity_poly.pdbx_strand_id
1 'polypeptide(L)'
;MIAQNPHVDMTLDGVEIFLNSSASHHELRKSAYVSTSLIKQFTSKCGGIYVYTNQRGCDGDRLYFDGVSTISVNGEIVAKSRQFALEEVEVITAVVDLEDVRNERMQHRSSRDAATKVEPYPRFQVDVALSEVDDLHLAPSSPLQVKYHTVEEEIALGPACWLWDILKRSNLGGFFLPLSGGRDSASTACVVYSMCRLICQSVKDGDDEVINDLRAIVGDSRYVPENPKELCNRLFVTCYLGTENSSQKTKDCAEKLAGEIGSYHVSCKIDIVVNAVLTIFKTACGFVPKFRCHGGETRENLALQNLQARLRMVVSYFFAQLTQWSRSKRSSLLVLGSANVDESLTGYMTKYDCSSADFNPIGGLSKNDLKKFLEYSYVEFELPALRKIIDLEPSAELEPLQNGVVVQSDEADMGMTYDELSVIGKLRKPGNCGPYSIFCKLVHIWSNRYTPLQVAEKVELFFRMYSMNRHKMTVITPSYYAESYSPDDHRYDHRQFLYNVKWPWQFKLIESKVRISYFSLFCIRKLI
;
A
#
# COMPACT_ATOMS: atom_id res chain seq x y z
N MET A 1 -33.12 1.60 12.80
CA MET A 1 -33.29 1.07 11.43
C MET A 1 -32.12 0.15 11.16
N ILE A 2 -32.40 -1.13 10.92
CA ILE A 2 -31.40 -2.02 10.29
C ILE A 2 -31.32 -1.55 8.84
N ALA A 3 -30.12 -1.34 8.29
CA ALA A 3 -29.96 -0.96 6.90
C ALA A 3 -30.59 -2.06 6.01
N GLN A 4 -31.63 -1.73 5.25
CA GLN A 4 -32.23 -2.62 4.26
C GLN A 4 -31.52 -2.41 2.93
N ASN A 5 -30.94 -3.49 2.41
CA ASN A 5 -30.30 -3.48 1.10
C ASN A 5 -31.40 -3.61 0.02
N PRO A 6 -31.51 -2.68 -0.96
CA PRO A 6 -32.63 -2.64 -1.91
C PRO A 6 -32.82 -3.95 -2.70
N HIS A 7 -31.77 -4.74 -2.86
CA HIS A 7 -31.82 -5.98 -3.61
C HIS A 7 -32.75 -7.04 -2.98
N VAL A 8 -33.00 -6.98 -1.67
CA VAL A 8 -33.94 -7.90 -0.99
C VAL A 8 -35.37 -7.62 -1.43
N ASP A 9 -35.81 -6.36 -1.35
CA ASP A 9 -37.16 -5.98 -1.73
C ASP A 9 -37.36 -6.11 -3.25
N MET A 10 -36.34 -5.79 -4.05
CA MET A 10 -36.35 -6.05 -5.49
C MET A 10 -36.49 -7.55 -5.83
N THR A 11 -35.82 -8.44 -5.09
CA THR A 11 -36.00 -9.90 -5.26
C THR A 11 -37.44 -10.30 -5.00
N LEU A 12 -38.02 -9.78 -3.91
CA LEU A 12 -39.39 -10.06 -3.49
C LEU A 12 -40.42 -9.51 -4.48
N ASP A 13 -40.12 -8.41 -5.16
CA ASP A 13 -40.94 -7.84 -6.24
C ASP A 13 -40.68 -8.47 -7.63
N GLY A 14 -39.84 -9.51 -7.69
CA GLY A 14 -39.66 -10.36 -8.88
C GLY A 14 -38.50 -9.97 -9.81
N VAL A 15 -37.59 -9.08 -9.40
CA VAL A 15 -36.38 -8.75 -10.19
C VAL A 15 -35.47 -9.99 -10.29
N GLU A 16 -35.13 -10.42 -11.51
CA GLU A 16 -34.29 -11.60 -11.78
C GLU A 16 -32.81 -11.24 -11.98
N ILE A 17 -32.52 -10.06 -12.54
CA ILE A 17 -31.17 -9.57 -12.86
C ILE A 17 -30.89 -8.27 -12.09
N PHE A 18 -29.78 -8.25 -11.36
CA PHE A 18 -29.30 -7.09 -10.59
C PHE A 18 -28.04 -6.54 -11.23
N LEU A 19 -28.06 -5.25 -11.57
CA LEU A 19 -26.90 -4.53 -12.09
C LEU A 19 -26.31 -3.66 -10.97
N ASN A 20 -25.03 -3.85 -10.66
CA ASN A 20 -24.28 -3.03 -9.72
C ASN A 20 -23.06 -2.42 -10.44
N SER A 21 -23.13 -1.12 -10.67
CA SER A 21 -22.00 -0.31 -11.15
C SER A 21 -21.29 0.32 -9.97
N SER A 22 -20.00 0.01 -9.85
CA SER A 22 -19.17 0.36 -8.70
C SER A 22 -17.90 1.10 -9.10
N ALA A 23 -17.36 1.83 -8.12
CA ALA A 23 -16.01 2.40 -8.11
C ALA A 23 -15.35 2.02 -6.77
N SER A 24 -15.15 0.71 -6.57
CA SER A 24 -14.47 0.17 -5.39
C SER A 24 -12.97 0.13 -5.64
N HIS A 25 -12.22 0.90 -4.85
CA HIS A 25 -10.76 0.85 -4.88
C HIS A 25 -10.21 -0.41 -4.19
N HIS A 26 -8.99 -0.76 -4.57
CA HIS A 26 -8.18 -1.82 -3.99
C HIS A 26 -7.97 -1.54 -2.49
N GLU A 27 -8.22 -2.56 -1.69
CA GLU A 27 -7.69 -2.66 -0.33
C GLU A 27 -7.08 -4.04 -0.24
N LEU A 28 -5.87 -4.13 0.31
CA LEU A 28 -5.10 -5.37 0.31
C LEU A 28 -5.89 -6.47 1.02
N ARG A 29 -6.12 -7.60 0.32
CA ARG A 29 -6.93 -8.77 0.77
C ARG A 29 -8.46 -8.61 0.74
N LYS A 30 -9.00 -7.47 0.31
CA LYS A 30 -10.46 -7.20 0.28
C LYS A 30 -11.19 -7.92 -0.86
N SER A 31 -10.53 -8.12 -2.00
CA SER A 31 -11.12 -8.66 -3.24
C SER A 31 -11.85 -9.99 -3.03
N ALA A 32 -11.24 -10.91 -2.28
CA ALA A 32 -11.82 -12.21 -1.93
C ALA A 32 -13.09 -12.08 -1.09
N TYR A 33 -13.13 -11.13 -0.16
CA TYR A 33 -14.30 -10.86 0.67
C TYR A 33 -15.46 -10.27 -0.14
N VAL A 34 -15.21 -9.30 -1.02
CA VAL A 34 -16.28 -8.69 -1.84
C VAL A 34 -16.93 -9.74 -2.74
N SER A 35 -16.12 -10.49 -3.50
CA SER A 35 -16.62 -11.50 -4.45
C SER A 35 -17.32 -12.66 -3.75
N THR A 36 -16.72 -13.20 -2.69
CA THR A 36 -17.21 -14.42 -2.02
C THR A 36 -18.27 -14.13 -0.96
N SER A 37 -18.19 -13.02 -0.23
CA SER A 37 -19.05 -12.76 0.93
C SER A 37 -20.22 -11.84 0.60
N LEU A 38 -20.11 -10.91 -0.34
CA LEU A 38 -21.22 -10.00 -0.65
C LEU A 38 -22.04 -10.48 -1.84
N ILE A 39 -21.38 -10.76 -2.97
CA ILE A 39 -22.07 -11.13 -4.21
C ILE A 39 -22.60 -12.57 -4.13
N LYS A 40 -21.72 -13.54 -3.84
CA LYS A 40 -22.09 -14.97 -3.76
C LYS A 40 -23.15 -15.25 -2.70
N GLN A 41 -23.04 -14.63 -1.51
CA GLN A 41 -24.04 -14.85 -0.44
C GLN A 41 -25.39 -14.24 -0.77
N PHE A 42 -25.42 -13.10 -1.47
CA PHE A 42 -26.68 -12.50 -1.89
C PHE A 42 -27.42 -13.41 -2.88
N THR A 43 -26.76 -13.79 -3.98
CA THR A 43 -27.39 -14.63 -5.02
C THR A 43 -27.73 -16.02 -4.50
N SER A 44 -26.95 -16.56 -3.56
CA SER A 44 -27.27 -17.82 -2.88
C SER A 44 -28.51 -17.73 -1.96
N LYS A 45 -28.74 -16.58 -1.32
CA LYS A 45 -29.87 -16.42 -0.39
C LYS A 45 -31.18 -16.04 -1.09
N CYS A 46 -31.08 -15.21 -2.12
CA CYS A 46 -32.22 -14.61 -2.79
C CYS A 46 -32.57 -15.28 -4.13
N GLY A 47 -31.63 -16.02 -4.71
CA GLY A 47 -31.70 -16.44 -6.12
C GLY A 47 -31.60 -15.24 -7.07
N GLY A 48 -31.16 -15.47 -8.29
CA GLY A 48 -31.03 -14.43 -9.31
C GLY A 48 -29.62 -14.28 -9.85
N ILE A 49 -29.53 -13.38 -10.84
CA ILE A 49 -28.31 -13.06 -11.56
C ILE A 49 -27.80 -11.71 -11.04
N TYR A 50 -26.54 -11.63 -10.65
CA TYR A 50 -25.90 -10.41 -10.19
C TYR A 50 -24.72 -10.06 -11.10
N VAL A 51 -24.81 -8.90 -11.73
CA VAL A 51 -23.77 -8.35 -12.60
C VAL A 51 -23.10 -7.20 -11.86
N TYR A 52 -21.91 -7.47 -11.35
CA TYR A 52 -21.05 -6.49 -10.71
C TYR A 52 -20.06 -5.95 -11.73
N THR A 53 -20.02 -4.65 -11.90
CA THR A 53 -19.07 -3.94 -12.77
C THR A 53 -18.30 -2.93 -11.94
N ASN A 54 -16.99 -2.84 -12.14
CA ASN A 54 -16.14 -1.93 -11.39
C ASN A 54 -15.12 -1.27 -12.32
N GLN A 55 -14.74 -0.04 -11.96
CA GLN A 55 -13.61 0.63 -12.57
C GLN A 55 -12.31 -0.15 -12.34
N ARG A 56 -11.37 -0.09 -13.28
CA ARG A 56 -10.00 -0.59 -13.12
C ARG A 56 -8.99 0.48 -13.48
N GLY A 57 -7.90 0.57 -12.73
CA GLY A 57 -6.82 1.54 -12.95
C GLY A 57 -6.79 2.66 -11.92
N CYS A 58 -5.83 3.57 -12.07
CA CYS A 58 -5.84 4.88 -11.41
C CYS A 58 -6.83 5.79 -12.16
N ASP A 59 -7.46 6.78 -11.51
CA ASP A 59 -8.35 7.77 -12.17
C ASP A 59 -7.88 9.22 -12.00
N GLY A 60 -6.73 9.43 -11.37
CA GLY A 60 -6.15 10.75 -11.12
C GLY A 60 -5.78 11.01 -9.67
N ASP A 61 -5.97 10.04 -8.77
CA ASP A 61 -5.59 10.16 -7.37
C ASP A 61 -4.70 9.00 -6.86
N ARG A 62 -4.68 8.82 -5.53
CA ARG A 62 -3.84 7.82 -4.84
C ARG A 62 -4.46 6.42 -4.80
N LEU A 63 -5.70 6.29 -5.24
CA LEU A 63 -6.45 5.05 -5.28
C LEU A 63 -6.17 4.34 -6.60
N TYR A 64 -6.20 3.02 -6.53
CA TYR A 64 -6.24 2.16 -7.68
C TYR A 64 -7.52 1.33 -7.60
N PHE A 65 -8.35 1.38 -8.62
CA PHE A 65 -9.55 0.56 -8.72
C PHE A 65 -9.16 -0.81 -9.26
N ASP A 66 -9.51 -1.86 -8.53
CA ASP A 66 -9.03 -3.22 -8.79
C ASP A 66 -9.96 -4.03 -9.70
N GLY A 67 -10.94 -3.40 -10.35
CA GLY A 67 -11.85 -4.11 -11.23
C GLY A 67 -12.59 -5.24 -10.49
N VAL A 68 -12.32 -6.49 -10.88
CA VAL A 68 -13.02 -7.68 -10.37
C VAL A 68 -14.52 -7.70 -10.72
N SER A 69 -14.86 -7.20 -11.90
CA SER A 69 -16.21 -7.33 -12.45
C SER A 69 -16.59 -8.81 -12.46
N THR A 70 -17.80 -9.14 -11.99
CA THR A 70 -18.20 -10.51 -11.69
C THR A 70 -19.65 -10.73 -12.09
N ILE A 71 -19.94 -11.86 -12.73
CA ILE A 71 -21.30 -12.34 -12.98
C ILE A 71 -21.55 -13.55 -12.09
N SER A 72 -22.59 -13.48 -11.26
CA SER A 72 -23.00 -14.58 -10.39
C SER A 72 -24.45 -14.99 -10.67
N VAL A 73 -24.75 -16.28 -10.59
CA VAL A 73 -26.08 -16.87 -10.77
C VAL A 73 -26.34 -17.82 -9.61
N ASN A 74 -27.42 -17.59 -8.85
CA ASN A 74 -27.88 -18.48 -7.76
C ASN A 74 -26.78 -18.93 -6.78
N GLY A 75 -25.87 -18.01 -6.44
CA GLY A 75 -24.79 -18.31 -5.53
C GLY A 75 -23.57 -18.93 -6.16
N GLU A 76 -23.46 -19.04 -7.49
CA GLU A 76 -22.22 -19.43 -8.16
C GLU A 76 -21.68 -18.29 -9.04
N ILE A 77 -20.36 -18.21 -9.20
CA ILE A 77 -19.71 -17.21 -10.06
C ILE A 77 -19.48 -17.88 -11.42
N VAL A 78 -19.95 -17.28 -12.50
CA VAL A 78 -19.85 -17.85 -13.87
C VAL A 78 -18.88 -17.09 -14.75
N ALA A 79 -18.60 -15.82 -14.43
CA ALA A 79 -17.57 -15.03 -15.10
C ALA A 79 -16.93 -14.04 -14.12
N LYS A 80 -15.64 -13.78 -14.28
CA LYS A 80 -14.87 -12.85 -13.46
C LYS A 80 -13.76 -12.20 -14.28
N SER A 81 -13.63 -10.89 -14.18
CA SER A 81 -12.58 -10.10 -14.84
C SER A 81 -11.28 -10.11 -14.02
N ARG A 82 -10.17 -9.66 -14.62
CA ARG A 82 -8.89 -9.56 -13.92
C ARG A 82 -8.90 -8.44 -12.88
N GLN A 83 -8.13 -8.65 -11.81
CA GLN A 83 -7.98 -7.65 -10.74
C GLN A 83 -7.01 -6.53 -11.14
N PHE A 84 -5.91 -6.90 -11.81
CA PHE A 84 -4.88 -5.97 -12.26
C PHE A 84 -4.57 -6.26 -13.72
N ALA A 85 -4.55 -5.23 -14.55
CA ALA A 85 -4.25 -5.33 -15.96
C ALA A 85 -3.89 -3.93 -16.50
N LEU A 86 -3.16 -3.89 -17.61
CA LEU A 86 -2.76 -2.61 -18.23
C LEU A 86 -3.76 -2.14 -19.29
N GLU A 87 -4.61 -3.06 -19.76
CA GLU A 87 -5.66 -2.82 -20.74
C GLU A 87 -6.72 -1.87 -20.18
N GLU A 88 -7.08 -0.85 -20.96
CA GLU A 88 -8.09 0.15 -20.59
C GLU A 88 -9.49 -0.46 -20.44
N VAL A 89 -9.83 -1.45 -21.29
CA VAL A 89 -11.17 -2.05 -21.33
C VAL A 89 -11.09 -3.58 -21.24
N GLU A 90 -11.86 -4.15 -20.32
CA GLU A 90 -12.10 -5.59 -20.26
C GLU A 90 -13.60 -5.86 -20.15
N VAL A 91 -14.12 -6.67 -21.07
CA VAL A 91 -15.53 -7.08 -21.09
C VAL A 91 -15.61 -8.57 -20.78
N ILE A 92 -16.45 -8.92 -19.82
CA ILE A 92 -16.81 -10.31 -19.54
C ILE A 92 -18.28 -10.54 -19.88
N THR A 93 -18.58 -11.73 -20.37
CA THR A 93 -19.95 -12.14 -20.75
C THR A 93 -20.24 -13.52 -20.16
N ALA A 94 -21.51 -13.79 -19.88
CA ALA A 94 -21.99 -15.12 -19.50
C ALA A 94 -23.36 -15.36 -20.14
N VAL A 95 -23.57 -16.59 -20.59
CA VAL A 95 -24.90 -17.09 -21.01
C VAL A 95 -25.56 -17.68 -19.76
N VAL A 96 -26.79 -17.27 -19.47
CA VAL A 96 -27.52 -17.67 -18.25
C VAL A 96 -28.93 -18.08 -18.61
N ASP A 97 -29.44 -19.12 -17.95
CA ASP A 97 -30.83 -19.55 -18.08
C ASP A 97 -31.69 -18.87 -17.00
N LEU A 98 -32.72 -18.12 -17.40
CA LEU A 98 -33.63 -17.48 -16.46
C LEU A 98 -34.52 -18.50 -15.74
N GLU A 99 -34.76 -19.68 -16.33
CA GLU A 99 -35.51 -20.74 -15.67
C GLU A 99 -34.76 -21.32 -14.47
N ASP A 100 -33.42 -21.31 -14.47
CA ASP A 100 -32.64 -21.71 -13.28
C ASP A 100 -32.91 -20.76 -12.09
N VAL A 101 -33.04 -19.46 -12.35
CA VAL A 101 -33.40 -18.47 -11.31
C VAL A 101 -34.81 -18.72 -10.78
N ARG A 102 -35.77 -18.94 -11.67
CA ARG A 102 -37.17 -19.20 -11.32
C ARG A 102 -37.29 -20.49 -10.51
N ASN A 103 -36.62 -21.55 -10.95
CA ASN A 103 -36.59 -22.85 -10.28
C ASN A 103 -35.98 -22.74 -8.88
N GLU A 104 -34.85 -22.05 -8.72
CA GLU A 104 -34.21 -21.83 -7.41
C GLU A 104 -35.17 -21.10 -6.45
N ARG A 105 -35.80 -20.01 -6.91
CA ARG A 105 -36.75 -19.24 -6.09
C ARG A 105 -37.99 -20.03 -5.70
N MET A 106 -38.45 -20.94 -6.56
CA MET A 106 -39.60 -21.81 -6.26
C MET A 106 -39.33 -22.76 -5.08
N GLN A 107 -38.07 -23.14 -4.85
CA GLN A 107 -37.65 -23.98 -3.72
C GLN A 107 -37.76 -23.23 -2.38
N HIS A 108 -37.72 -21.89 -2.38
CA HIS A 108 -37.79 -21.06 -1.17
C HIS A 108 -39.22 -20.61 -0.83
N ARG A 109 -39.96 -21.43 -0.06
CA ARG A 109 -41.35 -21.13 0.33
C ARG A 109 -41.52 -19.82 1.12
N SER A 110 -40.60 -19.52 2.03
CA SER A 110 -40.66 -18.35 2.93
C SER A 110 -40.57 -17.01 2.20
N SER A 111 -39.93 -16.96 1.03
CA SER A 111 -39.82 -15.74 0.22
C SER A 111 -41.16 -15.28 -0.35
N ARG A 112 -42.11 -16.20 -0.57
CA ARG A 112 -43.45 -15.88 -1.09
C ARG A 112 -44.30 -15.11 -0.09
N ASP A 113 -44.28 -15.55 1.17
CA ASP A 113 -45.02 -14.85 2.23
C ASP A 113 -44.44 -13.46 2.48
N ALA A 114 -43.11 -13.32 2.37
CA ALA A 114 -42.44 -12.04 2.48
C ALA A 114 -42.78 -11.09 1.31
N ALA A 115 -42.87 -11.62 0.09
CA ALA A 115 -43.20 -10.84 -1.11
C ALA A 115 -44.57 -10.16 -1.03
N THR A 116 -45.56 -10.78 -0.38
CA THR A 116 -46.89 -10.17 -0.19
C THR A 116 -46.88 -8.87 0.62
N LYS A 117 -45.79 -8.60 1.35
CA LYS A 117 -45.66 -7.46 2.27
C LYS A 117 -44.80 -6.34 1.70
N VAL A 118 -44.19 -6.54 0.54
CA VAL A 118 -43.32 -5.55 -0.10
C VAL A 118 -44.17 -4.60 -0.95
N GLU A 119 -43.89 -3.30 -0.87
CA GLU A 119 -44.49 -2.34 -1.79
C GLU A 119 -43.89 -2.51 -3.19
N PRO A 120 -44.72 -2.58 -4.24
CA PRO A 120 -44.23 -2.85 -5.58
C PRO A 120 -43.38 -1.68 -6.09
N TYR A 121 -42.32 -2.00 -6.84
CA TYR A 121 -41.51 -0.99 -7.51
C TYR A 121 -42.24 -0.43 -8.74
N PRO A 122 -41.95 0.82 -9.15
CA PRO A 122 -42.37 1.34 -10.45
C PRO A 122 -41.83 0.47 -11.58
N ARG A 123 -42.72 0.02 -12.47
CA ARG A 123 -42.38 -0.85 -13.61
C ARG A 123 -42.46 -0.06 -14.91
N PHE A 124 -41.37 -0.05 -15.66
CA PHE A 124 -41.29 0.53 -16.99
C PHE A 124 -41.29 -0.61 -18.00
N GLN A 125 -42.31 -0.67 -18.84
CA GLN A 125 -42.37 -1.66 -19.92
C GLN A 125 -41.48 -1.20 -21.07
N VAL A 126 -40.61 -2.10 -21.52
CA VAL A 126 -39.71 -1.89 -22.66
C VAL A 126 -40.01 -2.95 -23.71
N ASP A 127 -40.06 -2.54 -24.97
CA ASP A 127 -40.30 -3.44 -26.12
C ASP A 127 -38.97 -4.06 -26.57
N VAL A 128 -38.40 -4.92 -25.71
CA VAL A 128 -37.16 -5.64 -25.99
C VAL A 128 -37.20 -7.04 -25.36
N ALA A 129 -36.75 -8.04 -26.11
CA ALA A 129 -36.49 -9.38 -25.59
C ALA A 129 -35.00 -9.49 -25.22
N LEU A 130 -34.69 -9.98 -24.01
CA LEU A 130 -33.32 -10.20 -23.55
C LEU A 130 -32.73 -11.52 -24.05
N SER A 131 -33.57 -12.45 -24.50
CA SER A 131 -33.18 -13.73 -25.10
C SER A 131 -33.54 -13.76 -26.59
N GLU A 132 -32.77 -14.49 -27.37
CA GLU A 132 -33.06 -14.74 -28.79
C GLU A 132 -34.04 -15.92 -28.94
N VAL A 133 -34.72 -16.01 -30.08
CA VAL A 133 -35.69 -17.09 -30.37
C VAL A 133 -35.00 -18.40 -30.78
N ASP A 134 -33.74 -18.33 -31.22
CA ASP A 134 -32.91 -19.48 -31.64
C ASP A 134 -31.73 -19.69 -30.67
N ASP A 135 -32.04 -20.13 -29.45
CA ASP A 135 -31.09 -20.32 -28.35
C ASP A 135 -30.70 -21.79 -28.13
N LEU A 136 -31.17 -22.71 -28.98
CA LEU A 136 -30.94 -24.17 -28.86
C LEU A 136 -29.46 -24.57 -28.82
N HIS A 137 -28.57 -23.72 -29.35
CA HIS A 137 -27.14 -23.95 -29.39
C HIS A 137 -26.36 -23.19 -28.30
N LEU A 138 -27.03 -22.34 -27.51
CA LEU A 138 -26.42 -21.56 -26.44
C LEU A 138 -26.46 -22.34 -25.13
N ALA A 139 -25.30 -22.84 -24.70
CA ALA A 139 -25.18 -23.50 -23.41
C ALA A 139 -24.96 -22.46 -22.28
N PRO A 140 -25.64 -22.61 -21.12
CA PRO A 140 -25.34 -21.80 -19.94
C PRO A 140 -23.88 -21.90 -19.53
N SER A 141 -23.32 -20.78 -19.09
CA SER A 141 -21.94 -20.70 -18.62
C SER A 141 -21.75 -21.52 -17.35
N SER A 142 -20.73 -22.38 -17.35
CA SER A 142 -20.42 -23.24 -16.21
C SER A 142 -19.83 -22.44 -15.04
N PRO A 143 -20.09 -22.85 -13.78
CA PRO A 143 -19.47 -22.23 -12.61
C PRO A 143 -17.93 -22.22 -12.68
N LEU A 144 -17.34 -21.07 -12.36
CA LEU A 144 -15.91 -20.82 -12.34
C LEU A 144 -15.33 -21.04 -10.94
N GLN A 145 -14.26 -21.81 -10.85
CA GLN A 145 -13.45 -21.86 -9.63
C GLN A 145 -12.60 -20.59 -9.53
N VAL A 146 -13.02 -19.67 -8.66
CA VAL A 146 -12.32 -18.39 -8.49
C VAL A 146 -10.99 -18.58 -7.77
N LYS A 147 -9.89 -18.25 -8.47
CA LYS A 147 -8.57 -18.06 -7.86
C LYS A 147 -8.41 -16.61 -7.42
N TYR A 148 -7.85 -16.41 -6.23
CA TYR A 148 -7.50 -15.11 -5.68
C TYR A 148 -5.99 -14.96 -5.62
N HIS A 149 -5.53 -13.72 -5.76
CA HIS A 149 -4.13 -13.40 -5.63
C HIS A 149 -3.67 -13.56 -4.18
N THR A 150 -2.42 -13.98 -3.99
CA THR A 150 -1.79 -13.87 -2.68
C THR A 150 -1.48 -12.41 -2.36
N VAL A 151 -1.12 -12.11 -1.11
CA VAL A 151 -0.76 -10.74 -0.70
C VAL A 151 0.42 -10.21 -1.52
N GLU A 152 1.40 -11.07 -1.75
CA GLU A 152 2.62 -10.76 -2.48
C GLU A 152 2.33 -10.50 -3.95
N GLU A 153 1.42 -11.27 -4.56
CA GLU A 153 0.91 -11.03 -5.92
C GLU A 153 0.12 -9.71 -6.02
N GLU A 154 -0.76 -9.41 -5.07
CA GLU A 154 -1.48 -8.13 -5.06
C GLU A 154 -0.50 -6.93 -4.95
N ILE A 155 0.57 -7.06 -4.15
CA ILE A 155 1.63 -6.04 -4.05
C ILE A 155 2.47 -5.96 -5.33
N ALA A 156 2.74 -7.08 -5.98
CA ALA A 156 3.48 -7.12 -7.24
C ALA A 156 2.71 -6.44 -8.38
N LEU A 157 1.38 -6.55 -8.38
CA LEU A 157 0.54 -6.14 -9.51
C LEU A 157 -0.11 -4.76 -9.32
N GLY A 158 -0.74 -4.49 -8.18
CA GLY A 158 -1.53 -3.27 -7.96
C GLY A 158 -0.72 -1.99 -8.04
N PRO A 159 0.28 -1.80 -7.15
CA PRO A 159 1.21 -0.66 -7.22
C PRO A 159 1.91 -0.52 -8.58
N ALA A 160 2.19 -1.64 -9.28
CA ALA A 160 2.82 -1.61 -10.60
C ALA A 160 1.89 -1.05 -11.68
N CYS A 161 0.63 -1.48 -11.72
CA CYS A 161 -0.38 -0.94 -12.64
C CYS A 161 -0.68 0.54 -12.31
N TRP A 162 -0.70 0.90 -11.03
CA TRP A 162 -0.87 2.30 -10.60
C TRP A 162 0.27 3.20 -11.09
N LEU A 163 1.53 2.75 -10.99
CA LEU A 163 2.66 3.49 -11.55
C LEU A 163 2.61 3.59 -13.08
N TRP A 164 2.14 2.56 -13.78
CA TRP A 164 1.95 2.61 -15.23
C TRP A 164 0.96 3.72 -15.62
N ASP A 165 -0.20 3.77 -14.97
CA ASP A 165 -1.20 4.80 -15.24
C ASP A 165 -0.70 6.21 -14.93
N ILE A 166 0.05 6.38 -13.83
CA ILE A 166 0.70 7.65 -13.51
C ILE A 166 1.70 8.04 -14.60
N LEU A 167 2.53 7.10 -15.05
CA LEU A 167 3.56 7.39 -16.02
C LEU A 167 2.97 7.81 -17.38
N LYS A 168 2.03 7.02 -17.91
CA LYS A 168 1.41 7.29 -19.21
C LYS A 168 0.59 8.58 -19.20
N ARG A 169 -0.10 8.89 -18.11
CA ARG A 169 -0.93 10.10 -18.00
C ARG A 169 -0.14 11.36 -17.66
N SER A 170 0.99 11.24 -16.96
CA SER A 170 1.88 12.39 -16.71
C SER A 170 2.74 12.75 -17.92
N ASN A 171 2.90 11.82 -18.88
CA ASN A 171 3.75 11.97 -20.05
C ASN A 171 5.22 12.33 -19.70
N LEU A 172 5.69 11.84 -18.55
CA LEU A 172 7.06 11.98 -18.09
C LEU A 172 7.93 10.79 -18.52
N GLY A 173 9.24 10.93 -18.39
CA GLY A 173 10.22 10.02 -18.97
C GLY A 173 10.57 8.80 -18.13
N GLY A 174 9.81 8.54 -17.07
CA GLY A 174 10.04 7.47 -16.13
C GLY A 174 10.19 7.94 -14.68
N PHE A 175 10.93 7.16 -13.91
CA PHE A 175 11.06 7.30 -12.46
C PHE A 175 12.51 7.50 -12.01
N PHE A 176 12.67 8.22 -10.91
CA PHE A 176 13.91 8.35 -10.15
C PHE A 176 13.70 7.81 -8.74
N LEU A 177 14.56 6.89 -8.29
CA LEU A 177 14.52 6.36 -6.93
C LEU A 177 15.86 6.53 -6.21
N PRO A 178 15.90 7.22 -5.04
CA PRO A 178 17.02 7.12 -4.12
C PRO A 178 17.09 5.71 -3.52
N LEU A 179 17.92 4.84 -4.10
CA LEU A 179 18.04 3.43 -3.73
C LEU A 179 19.07 3.27 -2.61
N SER A 180 18.59 2.97 -1.39
CA SER A 180 19.43 2.89 -0.19
C SER A 180 20.10 1.54 0.03
N GLY A 181 19.66 0.49 -0.66
CA GLY A 181 20.07 -0.90 -0.37
C GLY A 181 19.36 -1.52 0.84
N GLY A 182 18.40 -0.79 1.45
CA GLY A 182 17.47 -1.32 2.45
C GLY A 182 16.21 -1.92 1.83
N ARG A 183 15.40 -2.58 2.65
CA ARG A 183 14.20 -3.32 2.21
C ARG A 183 13.19 -2.43 1.48
N ASP A 184 12.90 -1.24 1.98
CA ASP A 184 11.80 -0.42 1.44
C ASP A 184 12.09 0.15 0.05
N SER A 185 13.30 0.67 -0.15
CA SER A 185 13.72 1.15 -1.46
C SER A 185 13.88 -0.02 -2.44
N ALA A 186 14.32 -1.19 -1.97
CA ALA A 186 14.30 -2.41 -2.78
C ALA A 186 12.88 -2.84 -3.18
N SER A 187 11.89 -2.74 -2.28
CA SER A 187 10.49 -3.03 -2.61
C SER A 187 9.96 -2.07 -3.67
N THR A 188 10.26 -0.77 -3.53
CA THR A 188 9.91 0.24 -4.54
C THR A 188 10.52 -0.10 -5.90
N ALA A 189 11.80 -0.50 -5.94
CA ALA A 189 12.47 -0.94 -7.15
C ALA A 189 11.84 -2.21 -7.77
N CYS A 190 11.43 -3.18 -6.94
CA CYS A 190 10.74 -4.38 -7.40
C CYS A 190 9.36 -4.06 -7.98
N VAL A 191 8.63 -3.08 -7.45
CA VAL A 191 7.35 -2.61 -8.03
C VAL A 191 7.57 -2.03 -9.43
N VAL A 192 8.59 -1.18 -9.62
CA VAL A 192 8.91 -0.63 -10.96
C VAL A 192 9.36 -1.73 -11.93
N TYR A 193 10.11 -2.72 -11.45
CA TYR A 193 10.50 -3.86 -12.27
C TYR A 193 9.30 -4.74 -12.65
N SER A 194 8.36 -4.96 -11.71
CA SER A 194 7.10 -5.64 -11.98
C SER A 194 6.29 -4.92 -13.08
N MET A 195 6.21 -3.59 -13.00
CA MET A 195 5.58 -2.77 -14.05
C MET A 195 6.25 -3.00 -15.42
N CYS A 196 7.59 -3.01 -15.48
CA CYS A 196 8.31 -3.30 -16.73
C CYS A 196 8.00 -4.71 -17.27
N ARG A 197 7.89 -5.72 -16.38
CA ARG A 197 7.51 -7.08 -16.77
C ARG A 197 6.08 -7.13 -17.33
N LEU A 198 5.13 -6.45 -16.70
CA LEU A 198 3.74 -6.38 -17.15
C LEU A 198 3.64 -5.71 -18.51
N ILE A 199 4.36 -4.60 -18.74
CA ILE A 199 4.39 -3.92 -20.04
C ILE A 199 4.94 -4.85 -21.12
N CYS A 200 6.08 -5.51 -20.87
CA CYS A 200 6.63 -6.48 -21.82
C CYS A 200 5.67 -7.63 -22.13
N GLN A 201 4.91 -8.10 -21.14
CA GLN A 201 3.94 -9.17 -21.32
C GLN A 201 2.73 -8.69 -22.15
N SER A 202 2.14 -7.55 -21.80
CA SER A 202 1.02 -6.95 -22.53
C SER A 202 1.38 -6.65 -24.00
N VAL A 203 2.59 -6.16 -24.27
CA VAL A 203 3.06 -5.97 -25.66
C VAL A 203 3.19 -7.31 -26.41
N LYS A 204 3.67 -8.37 -25.75
CA LYS A 204 3.73 -9.72 -26.36
C LYS A 204 2.35 -10.29 -26.65
N ASP A 205 1.37 -9.95 -25.82
CA ASP A 205 -0.02 -10.36 -25.97
C ASP A 205 -0.77 -9.55 -27.04
N GLY A 206 -0.13 -8.52 -27.63
CA GLY A 206 -0.65 -7.75 -28.77
C GLY A 206 -1.45 -6.51 -28.38
N ASP A 207 -1.18 -5.92 -27.22
CA ASP A 207 -1.85 -4.69 -26.77
C ASP A 207 -1.30 -3.44 -27.48
N ASP A 208 -2.04 -2.98 -28.49
CA ASP A 208 -1.70 -1.80 -29.30
C ASP A 208 -1.76 -0.48 -28.50
N GLU A 209 -2.54 -0.39 -27.43
CA GLU A 209 -2.61 0.83 -26.63
C GLU A 209 -1.35 0.97 -25.77
N VAL A 210 -0.98 -0.11 -25.06
CA VAL A 210 0.22 -0.12 -24.21
C VAL A 210 1.49 0.15 -25.01
N ILE A 211 1.63 -0.41 -26.22
CA ILE A 211 2.80 -0.14 -27.06
C ILE A 211 2.85 1.31 -27.54
N ASN A 212 1.71 1.93 -27.86
CA ASN A 212 1.65 3.32 -28.31
C ASN A 212 1.99 4.29 -27.18
N ASP A 213 1.44 4.08 -25.98
CA ASP A 213 1.76 4.85 -24.78
C ASP A 213 3.24 4.74 -24.44
N LEU A 214 3.79 3.52 -24.47
CA LEU A 214 5.20 3.30 -24.20
C LEU A 214 6.10 4.04 -25.19
N ARG A 215 5.79 3.97 -26.49
CA ARG A 215 6.54 4.66 -27.55
C ARG A 215 6.52 6.18 -27.36
N ALA A 216 5.40 6.73 -26.90
CA ALA A 216 5.29 8.14 -26.54
C ALA A 216 6.20 8.49 -25.35
N ILE A 217 6.15 7.71 -24.27
CA ILE A 217 7.00 7.89 -23.07
C ILE A 217 8.49 7.83 -23.42
N VAL A 218 8.92 6.83 -24.20
CA VAL A 218 10.34 6.66 -24.52
C VAL A 218 10.82 7.60 -25.64
N GLY A 219 9.90 8.22 -26.39
CA GLY A 219 10.19 9.09 -27.52
C GLY A 219 10.75 8.36 -28.75
N ASP A 220 10.38 7.10 -28.96
CA ASP A 220 10.82 6.27 -30.08
C ASP A 220 9.64 5.47 -30.66
N SER A 221 9.15 5.89 -31.83
CA SER A 221 7.97 5.30 -32.49
C SER A 221 8.18 3.88 -33.00
N ARG A 222 9.42 3.39 -33.07
CA ARG A 222 9.74 2.03 -33.55
C ARG A 222 10.09 1.07 -32.42
N TYR A 223 10.14 1.57 -31.19
CA TYR A 223 10.53 0.76 -30.05
C TYR A 223 9.48 -0.32 -29.74
N VAL A 224 9.96 -1.51 -29.40
CA VAL A 224 9.17 -2.66 -28.95
C VAL A 224 9.93 -3.31 -27.79
N PRO A 225 9.38 -3.36 -26.56
CA PRO A 225 10.07 -3.90 -25.40
C PRO A 225 10.04 -5.44 -25.36
N GLU A 226 11.18 -6.09 -25.60
CA GLU A 226 11.26 -7.56 -25.48
C GLU A 226 11.75 -8.02 -24.10
N ASN A 227 12.62 -7.22 -23.48
CA ASN A 227 13.31 -7.55 -22.23
C ASN A 227 12.95 -6.53 -21.13
N PRO A 228 12.34 -6.96 -20.00
CA PRO A 228 12.01 -6.09 -18.89
C PRO A 228 13.19 -5.30 -18.34
N LYS A 229 14.41 -5.85 -18.35
CA LYS A 229 15.61 -5.17 -17.86
C LYS A 229 16.05 -4.01 -18.75
N GLU A 230 15.94 -4.20 -20.07
CA GLU A 230 16.27 -3.15 -21.03
C GLU A 230 15.24 -2.01 -20.96
N LEU A 231 13.95 -2.37 -20.85
CA LEU A 231 12.88 -1.41 -20.61
C LEU A 231 13.08 -0.64 -19.30
N CYS A 232 13.43 -1.35 -18.22
CA CYS A 232 13.75 -0.77 -16.93
C CYS A 232 14.91 0.25 -17.03
N ASN A 233 15.95 -0.01 -17.83
CA ASN A 233 17.03 0.95 -18.04
C ASN A 233 16.56 2.29 -18.65
N ARG A 234 15.54 2.23 -19.52
CA ARG A 234 15.01 3.41 -20.20
C ARG A 234 14.13 4.25 -19.29
N LEU A 235 13.30 3.57 -18.48
CA LEU A 235 12.27 4.18 -17.64
C LEU A 235 12.70 4.42 -16.19
N PHE A 236 13.79 3.81 -15.72
CA PHE A 236 14.10 3.82 -14.30
C PHE A 236 15.56 4.18 -14.02
N VAL A 237 15.72 5.28 -13.29
CA VAL A 237 17.00 5.72 -12.73
C VAL A 237 17.01 5.43 -11.24
N THR A 238 18.04 4.74 -10.77
CA THR A 238 18.27 4.52 -9.34
C THR A 238 19.54 5.24 -8.91
N CYS A 239 19.53 5.81 -7.71
CA CYS A 239 20.71 6.50 -7.18
C CYS A 239 21.03 6.12 -5.74
N TYR A 240 22.24 5.61 -5.50
CA TYR A 240 22.76 5.43 -4.15
C TYR A 240 23.45 6.72 -3.69
N LEU A 241 22.91 7.34 -2.63
CA LEU A 241 23.36 8.61 -2.06
C LEU A 241 24.11 8.37 -0.74
N GLY A 242 25.37 7.95 -0.86
CA GLY A 242 26.22 7.57 0.26
C GLY A 242 26.85 8.76 1.00
N THR A 243 27.27 8.51 2.23
CA THR A 243 28.06 9.40 3.08
C THR A 243 29.24 8.62 3.68
N GLU A 244 30.12 9.28 4.42
CA GLU A 244 31.16 8.62 5.24
C GLU A 244 30.59 7.62 6.26
N ASN A 245 29.32 7.80 6.65
CA ASN A 245 28.59 6.95 7.58
C ASN A 245 27.98 5.71 6.92
N SER A 246 27.98 5.64 5.58
CA SER A 246 27.32 4.58 4.83
C SER A 246 28.22 3.36 4.67
N SER A 247 27.67 2.16 4.88
CA SER A 247 28.44 0.93 4.80
C SER A 247 28.64 0.47 3.36
N GLN A 248 29.76 -0.23 3.10
CA GLN A 248 29.98 -0.88 1.81
C GLN A 248 28.90 -1.93 1.51
N LYS A 249 28.29 -2.52 2.54
CA LYS A 249 27.25 -3.55 2.40
C LYS A 249 25.99 -3.00 1.76
N THR A 250 25.47 -1.86 2.22
CA THR A 250 24.25 -1.24 1.67
C THR A 250 24.48 -0.75 0.25
N LYS A 251 25.65 -0.17 -0.02
CA LYS A 251 26.08 0.21 -1.37
C LYS A 251 26.09 -0.98 -2.33
N ASP A 252 26.77 -2.07 -1.96
CA ASP A 252 26.84 -3.28 -2.79
C ASP A 252 25.46 -3.88 -3.05
N CYS A 253 24.57 -3.83 -2.07
CA CYS A 253 23.19 -4.31 -2.23
C CYS A 253 22.40 -3.47 -3.24
N ALA A 254 22.52 -2.14 -3.15
CA ALA A 254 21.87 -1.23 -4.10
C ALA A 254 22.41 -1.43 -5.53
N GLU A 255 23.73 -1.51 -5.71
CA GLU A 255 24.35 -1.71 -7.03
C GLU A 255 23.97 -3.05 -7.66
N LYS A 256 23.96 -4.14 -6.87
CA LYS A 256 23.59 -5.47 -7.36
C LYS A 256 22.12 -5.55 -7.77
N LEU A 257 21.21 -5.06 -6.91
CA LEU A 257 19.79 -5.05 -7.24
C LEU A 257 19.53 -4.21 -8.49
N ALA A 258 20.14 -3.02 -8.57
CA ALA A 258 20.00 -2.15 -9.74
C ALA A 258 20.47 -2.80 -11.03
N GLY A 259 21.57 -3.58 -10.98
CA GLY A 259 22.06 -4.37 -12.11
C GLY A 259 21.14 -5.54 -12.48
N GLU A 260 20.57 -6.23 -11.49
CA GLU A 260 19.66 -7.36 -11.74
C GLU A 260 18.34 -6.92 -12.38
N ILE A 261 17.75 -5.81 -11.94
CA ILE A 261 16.53 -5.24 -12.55
C ILE A 261 16.81 -4.45 -13.84
N GLY A 262 18.07 -4.08 -14.10
CA GLY A 262 18.48 -3.35 -15.31
C GLY A 262 18.35 -1.82 -15.25
N SER A 263 18.05 -1.23 -14.09
CA SER A 263 17.90 0.23 -13.96
C SER A 263 19.19 0.98 -14.31
N TYR A 264 19.09 2.23 -14.76
CA TYR A 264 20.26 3.10 -14.90
C TYR A 264 20.71 3.56 -13.51
N HIS A 265 21.79 2.96 -13.00
CA HIS A 265 22.26 3.19 -11.64
C HIS A 265 23.36 4.26 -11.57
N VAL A 266 23.24 5.15 -10.59
CA VAL A 266 24.28 6.13 -10.25
C VAL A 266 24.63 6.00 -8.77
N SER A 267 25.92 5.98 -8.44
CA SER A 267 26.39 6.03 -7.06
C SER A 267 27.14 7.34 -6.84
N CYS A 268 26.75 8.11 -5.82
CA CYS A 268 27.43 9.35 -5.48
C CYS A 268 27.58 9.54 -3.97
N LYS A 269 28.62 10.28 -3.58
CA LYS A 269 28.87 10.69 -2.20
C LYS A 269 28.40 12.12 -1.99
N ILE A 270 27.60 12.37 -0.96
CA ILE A 270 27.05 13.71 -0.68
C ILE A 270 27.84 14.47 0.40
N ASP A 271 28.94 13.90 0.91
CA ASP A 271 29.76 14.48 1.99
C ASP A 271 30.22 15.91 1.68
N ILE A 272 30.55 16.21 0.42
CA ILE A 272 30.97 17.55 -0.01
C ILE A 272 29.88 18.59 0.29
N VAL A 273 28.62 18.26 -0.03
CA VAL A 273 27.48 19.18 0.18
C VAL A 273 27.12 19.26 1.66
N VAL A 274 27.18 18.14 2.39
CA VAL A 274 26.98 18.12 3.85
C VAL A 274 28.00 19.03 4.54
N ASN A 275 29.29 18.87 4.23
CA ASN A 275 30.37 19.67 4.80
C ASN A 275 30.28 21.15 4.43
N ALA A 276 29.81 21.47 3.22
CA ALA A 276 29.57 22.86 2.83
C ALA A 276 28.51 23.52 3.72
N VAL A 277 27.38 22.85 3.98
CA VAL A 277 26.33 23.39 4.86
C VAL A 277 26.81 23.49 6.32
N LEU A 278 27.55 22.51 6.81
CA LEU A 278 28.16 22.57 8.15
C LEU A 278 29.15 23.74 8.27
N THR A 279 29.94 24.00 7.24
CA THR A 279 30.88 25.13 7.22
C THR A 279 30.13 26.46 7.26
N ILE A 280 29.04 26.61 6.51
CA ILE A 280 28.18 27.81 6.57
C ILE A 280 27.65 28.04 7.98
N PHE A 281 27.10 26.99 8.61
CA PHE A 281 26.58 27.08 9.97
C PHE A 281 27.67 27.44 10.99
N LYS A 282 28.85 26.81 10.88
CA LYS A 282 30.01 27.11 11.72
C LYS A 282 30.44 28.57 11.60
N THR A 283 30.53 29.10 10.37
CA THR A 283 30.92 30.49 10.14
C THR A 283 29.87 31.47 10.66
N ALA A 284 28.58 31.15 10.53
CA ALA A 284 27.49 32.02 10.98
C ALA A 284 27.28 32.01 12.50
N CYS A 285 27.41 30.85 13.14
CA CYS A 285 27.04 30.66 14.55
C CYS A 285 28.23 30.42 15.49
N GLY A 286 29.45 30.23 14.97
CA GLY A 286 30.64 29.92 15.78
C GLY A 286 30.59 28.55 16.47
N PHE A 287 29.64 27.67 16.10
CA PHE A 287 29.39 26.38 16.74
C PHE A 287 29.55 25.23 15.74
N VAL A 288 30.15 24.13 16.19
CA VAL A 288 30.32 22.90 15.40
C VAL A 288 29.52 21.79 16.05
N PRO A 289 28.35 21.40 15.48
CA PRO A 289 27.58 20.29 16.01
C PRO A 289 28.34 18.98 15.87
N LYS A 290 28.16 18.08 16.83
CA LYS A 290 28.83 16.76 16.87
C LYS A 290 27.82 15.62 16.89
N PHE A 291 28.19 14.48 16.30
CA PHE A 291 27.46 13.23 16.50
C PHE A 291 27.60 12.75 17.93
N ARG A 292 26.63 11.93 18.38
CA ARG A 292 26.61 11.38 19.75
C ARG A 292 27.86 10.58 20.08
N CYS A 293 28.35 9.77 19.13
CA CYS A 293 29.59 9.00 19.27
C CYS A 293 30.86 9.88 19.42
N HIS A 294 30.77 11.16 19.09
CA HIS A 294 31.83 12.16 19.25
C HIS A 294 31.55 13.15 20.40
N GLY A 295 30.62 12.80 21.31
CA GLY A 295 30.27 13.58 22.49
C GLY A 295 29.27 14.70 22.27
N GLY A 296 28.54 14.70 21.14
CA GLY A 296 27.46 15.66 20.88
C GLY A 296 26.16 15.32 21.62
N GLU A 297 25.35 16.34 21.91
CA GLU A 297 24.03 16.16 22.53
C GLU A 297 23.00 15.51 21.58
N THR A 298 21.90 15.00 22.13
CA THR A 298 20.79 14.42 21.34
C THR A 298 20.28 15.35 20.24
N ARG A 299 20.21 16.66 20.52
CA ARG A 299 19.75 17.65 19.55
C ARG A 299 20.72 17.83 18.38
N GLU A 300 22.02 17.87 18.66
CA GLU A 300 23.06 17.99 17.64
C GLU A 300 23.06 16.76 16.74
N ASN A 301 23.06 15.59 17.35
CA ASN A 301 23.04 14.30 16.65
C ASN A 301 21.86 14.20 15.69
N LEU A 302 20.64 14.50 16.18
CA LEU A 302 19.43 14.49 15.35
C LEU A 302 19.49 15.54 14.23
N ALA A 303 20.06 16.73 14.50
CA ALA A 303 20.21 17.77 13.48
C ALA A 303 21.15 17.34 12.34
N LEU A 304 22.27 16.68 12.67
CA LEU A 304 23.23 16.15 11.69
C LEU A 304 22.64 15.03 10.82
N GLN A 305 21.88 14.11 11.42
CA GLN A 305 21.16 13.07 10.67
C GLN A 305 20.12 13.69 9.73
N ASN A 306 19.30 14.62 10.25
CA ASN A 306 18.28 15.31 9.47
C ASN A 306 18.88 16.12 8.31
N LEU A 307 20.05 16.73 8.50
CA LEU A 307 20.74 17.46 7.44
C LEU A 307 21.10 16.54 6.27
N GLN A 308 21.73 15.40 6.55
CA GLN A 308 22.07 14.40 5.54
C GLN A 308 20.80 13.89 4.83
N ALA A 309 19.74 13.59 5.58
CA ALA A 309 18.47 13.11 5.04
C ALA A 309 17.83 14.11 4.06
N ARG A 310 17.79 15.40 4.41
CA ARG A 310 17.24 16.46 3.52
C ARG A 310 18.10 16.71 2.30
N LEU A 311 19.42 16.65 2.42
CA LEU A 311 20.30 16.84 1.27
C LEU A 311 20.16 15.71 0.25
N ARG A 312 19.86 14.48 0.68
CA ARG A 312 19.50 13.39 -0.25
C ARG A 312 18.27 13.73 -1.08
N MET A 313 17.24 14.35 -0.48
CA MET A 313 16.04 14.79 -1.21
C MET A 313 16.38 15.85 -2.25
N VAL A 314 17.15 16.88 -1.87
CA VAL A 314 17.57 17.94 -2.80
C VAL A 314 18.32 17.38 -4.00
N VAL A 315 19.29 16.48 -3.76
CA VAL A 315 20.05 15.83 -4.83
C VAL A 315 19.14 14.95 -5.69
N SER A 316 18.20 14.22 -5.08
CA SER A 316 17.26 13.34 -5.80
C SER A 316 16.43 14.11 -6.82
N TYR A 317 15.83 15.23 -6.40
CA TYR A 317 15.05 16.08 -7.31
C TYR A 317 15.89 16.73 -8.41
N PHE A 318 17.12 17.16 -8.08
CA PHE A 318 18.03 17.71 -9.07
C PHE A 318 18.38 16.66 -10.16
N PHE A 319 18.66 15.42 -9.75
CA PHE A 319 18.93 14.33 -10.68
C PHE A 319 17.69 13.93 -11.47
N ALA A 320 16.52 13.87 -10.84
CA ALA A 320 15.26 13.55 -11.52
C ALA A 320 14.95 14.54 -12.66
N GLN A 321 15.28 15.81 -12.48
CA GLN A 321 15.10 16.85 -13.49
C GLN A 321 16.10 16.78 -14.64
N LEU A 322 17.36 16.36 -14.40
CA LEU A 322 18.45 16.52 -15.38
C LEU A 322 19.05 15.21 -15.91
N THR A 323 18.82 14.06 -15.28
CA THR A 323 19.49 12.80 -15.69
C THR A 323 19.08 12.34 -17.08
N GLN A 324 17.81 12.51 -17.45
CA GLN A 324 17.38 12.18 -18.81
C GLN A 324 17.93 13.21 -19.82
N TRP A 325 18.01 14.49 -19.43
CA TRP A 325 18.60 15.54 -20.27
C TRP A 325 20.09 15.30 -20.56
N SER A 326 20.88 14.89 -19.56
CA SER A 326 22.28 14.50 -19.75
C SER A 326 22.44 13.26 -20.64
N ARG A 327 21.37 12.48 -20.82
CA ARG A 327 21.27 11.32 -21.72
C ARG A 327 20.58 11.66 -23.05
N SER A 328 20.52 12.94 -23.43
CA SER A 328 19.89 13.44 -24.67
C SER A 328 18.40 13.12 -24.82
N LYS A 329 17.69 12.91 -23.70
CA LYS A 329 16.23 12.75 -23.64
C LYS A 329 15.59 14.03 -23.09
N ARG A 330 14.39 14.36 -23.54
CA ARG A 330 13.73 15.66 -23.21
C ARG A 330 12.88 15.65 -21.94
N SER A 331 12.55 14.48 -21.43
CA SER A 331 11.56 14.27 -20.37
C SER A 331 12.20 14.17 -18.98
N SER A 332 11.63 14.83 -17.98
CA SER A 332 12.02 14.67 -16.57
C SER A 332 11.51 13.34 -15.98
N LEU A 333 11.99 13.01 -14.78
CA LEU A 333 11.58 11.82 -14.02
C LEU A 333 10.70 12.18 -12.83
N LEU A 334 9.78 11.29 -12.47
CA LEU A 334 9.03 11.33 -11.22
C LEU A 334 9.88 10.75 -10.08
N VAL A 335 10.04 11.49 -8.99
CA VAL A 335 10.73 11.00 -7.80
C VAL A 335 9.81 10.05 -7.04
N LEU A 336 10.30 8.83 -6.78
CA LEU A 336 9.60 7.83 -5.99
C LEU A 336 10.08 7.84 -4.53
N GLY A 337 9.11 7.85 -3.61
CA GLY A 337 9.35 7.66 -2.17
C GLY A 337 9.33 6.20 -1.76
N SER A 338 9.85 5.91 -0.57
CA SER A 338 9.90 4.55 -0.01
C SER A 338 9.57 4.51 1.48
N ALA A 339 8.78 5.47 1.98
CA ALA A 339 8.23 5.36 3.34
C ALA A 339 7.17 4.25 3.37
N ASN A 340 7.09 3.47 4.44
CA ASN A 340 6.03 2.47 4.65
C ASN A 340 4.93 3.00 5.59
N VAL A 341 3.82 2.26 5.70
CA VAL A 341 2.65 2.70 6.48
C VAL A 341 2.92 2.76 7.98
N ASP A 342 3.79 1.88 8.49
CA ASP A 342 4.04 1.73 9.93
C ASP A 342 4.93 2.87 10.47
N GLU A 343 5.97 3.24 9.72
CA GLU A 343 6.80 4.44 10.00
C GLU A 343 6.01 5.73 9.80
N SER A 344 5.14 5.77 8.78
CA SER A 344 4.24 6.90 8.58
C SER A 344 3.29 7.09 9.76
N LEU A 345 2.82 6.00 10.37
CA LEU A 345 1.91 6.02 11.51
C LEU A 345 2.55 6.63 12.76
N THR A 346 3.82 6.31 13.04
CA THR A 346 4.58 6.89 14.16
C THR A 346 5.24 8.23 13.81
N GLY A 347 5.29 8.55 12.51
CA GLY A 347 6.03 9.68 11.95
C GLY A 347 7.55 9.53 12.11
N TYR A 348 8.04 8.29 12.06
CA TYR A 348 9.46 7.94 12.10
C TYR A 348 10.12 8.22 10.74
N MET A 349 10.33 9.50 10.46
CA MET A 349 10.96 10.02 9.23
C MET A 349 11.47 11.44 9.47
N THR A 350 12.39 11.93 8.65
CA THR A 350 12.75 13.35 8.68
C THR A 350 11.78 14.14 7.81
N LYS A 351 11.18 15.20 8.36
CA LYS A 351 10.32 16.08 7.54
C LYS A 351 11.16 16.70 6.41
N TYR A 352 10.72 16.47 5.17
CA TYR A 352 11.37 16.89 3.91
C TYR A 352 12.69 16.18 3.57
N ASP A 353 12.87 14.92 3.99
CA ASP A 353 13.86 14.02 3.40
C ASP A 353 13.27 13.25 2.20
N CYS A 354 13.91 12.15 1.77
CA CYS A 354 13.41 11.30 0.67
C CYS A 354 12.08 10.58 0.97
N SER A 355 11.49 10.72 2.16
CA SER A 355 10.08 10.41 2.41
C SER A 355 9.13 11.39 1.70
N SER A 356 9.63 12.57 1.32
CA SER A 356 8.97 13.59 0.50
C SER A 356 9.42 13.44 -0.95
N ALA A 357 8.53 12.93 -1.79
CA ALA A 357 8.72 12.59 -3.19
C ALA A 357 7.44 12.95 -3.96
N ASP A 358 7.36 12.62 -5.26
CA ASP A 358 6.17 12.91 -6.07
C ASP A 358 5.08 11.86 -5.80
N PHE A 359 5.46 10.58 -5.79
CA PHE A 359 4.58 9.46 -5.48
C PHE A 359 5.30 8.40 -4.64
N ASN A 360 4.55 7.66 -3.82
CA ASN A 360 5.10 6.56 -3.04
C ASN A 360 4.26 5.27 -3.25
N PRO A 361 4.74 4.30 -4.04
CA PRO A 361 3.97 3.10 -4.36
C PRO A 361 3.86 2.12 -3.19
N ILE A 362 4.64 2.29 -2.13
CA ILE A 362 4.65 1.39 -0.97
C ILE A 362 4.14 2.03 0.33
N GLY A 363 3.77 3.32 0.29
CA GLY A 363 3.37 4.07 1.50
C GLY A 363 2.11 3.58 2.18
N GLY A 364 1.29 2.79 1.49
CA GLY A 364 0.14 2.09 2.07
C GLY A 364 0.43 0.68 2.58
N LEU A 365 1.67 0.17 2.50
CA LEU A 365 2.03 -1.22 2.81
C LEU A 365 2.77 -1.35 4.14
N SER A 366 2.49 -2.45 4.86
CA SER A 366 3.17 -2.80 6.11
C SER A 366 4.58 -3.32 5.86
N LYS A 367 5.51 -3.11 6.81
CA LYS A 367 6.87 -3.65 6.72
C LYS A 367 6.91 -5.17 6.61
N ASN A 368 5.97 -5.84 7.26
CA ASN A 368 5.87 -7.30 7.21
C ASN A 368 5.48 -7.80 5.83
N ASP A 369 4.54 -7.12 5.17
CA ASP A 369 4.14 -7.52 3.82
C ASP A 369 5.16 -7.11 2.77
N LEU A 370 5.89 -6.00 2.98
CA LEU A 370 7.05 -5.65 2.16
C LEU A 370 8.14 -6.73 2.23
N LYS A 371 8.40 -7.29 3.41
CA LYS A 371 9.35 -8.41 3.55
C LYS A 371 8.90 -9.63 2.75
N LYS A 372 7.62 -10.04 2.86
CA LYS A 372 7.06 -11.16 2.08
C LYS A 372 7.10 -10.90 0.59
N PHE A 373 6.80 -9.67 0.16
CA PHE A 373 6.88 -9.27 -1.24
C PHE A 373 8.31 -9.35 -1.79
N LEU A 374 9.34 -9.01 -0.99
CA LEU A 374 10.73 -9.21 -1.40
C LEU A 374 11.10 -10.69 -1.50
N GLU A 375 10.61 -11.53 -0.59
CA GLU A 375 10.79 -12.99 -0.65
C GLU A 375 10.14 -13.59 -1.90
N TYR A 376 8.93 -13.13 -2.24
CA TYR A 376 8.25 -13.46 -3.50
C TYR A 376 9.06 -12.99 -4.71
N SER A 377 9.52 -11.73 -4.72
CA SER A 377 10.30 -11.15 -5.83
C SER A 377 11.64 -11.86 -6.01
N TYR A 378 12.28 -12.34 -4.93
CA TYR A 378 13.50 -13.13 -5.02
C TYR A 378 13.30 -14.39 -5.88
N VAL A 379 12.15 -15.06 -5.73
CA VAL A 379 11.81 -16.28 -6.48
C VAL A 379 11.23 -15.92 -7.85
N GLU A 380 10.10 -15.24 -7.87
CA GLU A 380 9.28 -15.04 -9.08
C GLU A 380 9.90 -14.06 -10.07
N PHE A 381 10.74 -13.12 -9.58
CA PHE A 381 11.42 -12.14 -10.42
C PHE A 381 12.89 -12.50 -10.66
N GLU A 382 13.35 -13.63 -10.08
CA GLU A 382 14.72 -14.13 -10.19
C GLU A 382 15.77 -13.07 -9.81
N LEU A 383 15.58 -12.44 -8.64
CA LEU A 383 16.43 -11.34 -8.14
C LEU A 383 17.27 -11.78 -6.93
N PRO A 384 18.38 -12.52 -7.13
CA PRO A 384 19.17 -13.08 -6.03
C PRO A 384 19.82 -12.03 -5.12
N ALA A 385 20.02 -10.78 -5.58
CA ALA A 385 20.50 -9.68 -4.73
C ALA A 385 19.58 -9.42 -3.53
N LEU A 386 18.28 -9.72 -3.66
CA LEU A 386 17.30 -9.52 -2.60
C LEU A 386 17.57 -10.36 -1.36
N ARG A 387 18.20 -11.54 -1.48
CA ARG A 387 18.49 -12.39 -0.30
C ARG A 387 19.27 -11.61 0.76
N LYS A 388 20.34 -10.94 0.33
CA LYS A 388 21.16 -10.12 1.24
C LYS A 388 20.37 -8.96 1.83
N ILE A 389 19.54 -8.29 1.03
CA ILE A 389 18.72 -7.15 1.48
C ILE A 389 17.68 -7.58 2.52
N ILE A 390 17.06 -8.76 2.33
CA ILE A 390 16.09 -9.32 3.28
C ILE A 390 16.79 -9.67 4.59
N ASP A 391 18.01 -10.20 4.55
CA ASP A 391 18.76 -10.62 5.75
C ASP A 391 19.40 -9.45 6.52
N LEU A 392 19.52 -8.27 5.91
CA LEU A 392 20.00 -7.09 6.61
C LEU A 392 19.02 -6.67 7.70
N GLU A 393 19.56 -6.33 8.87
CA GLU A 393 18.81 -5.71 9.94
C GLU A 393 18.44 -4.25 9.54
N PRO A 394 17.15 -3.87 9.58
CA PRO A 394 16.74 -2.50 9.26
C PRO A 394 17.39 -1.48 10.18
N SER A 395 18.11 -0.53 9.60
CA SER A 395 18.73 0.58 10.31
C SER A 395 18.99 1.76 9.38
N ALA A 396 18.98 2.97 9.94
CA ALA A 396 19.39 4.19 9.25
C ALA A 396 20.90 4.45 9.41
N GLU A 397 21.66 4.36 8.32
CA GLU A 397 23.11 4.68 8.28
C GLU A 397 23.37 6.20 8.24
N LEU A 398 22.88 6.92 9.26
CA LEU A 398 22.98 8.38 9.38
C LEU A 398 23.94 8.83 10.50
N GLU A 399 24.38 7.90 11.35
CA GLU A 399 25.40 8.10 12.38
C GLU A 399 26.72 7.40 12.01
N PRO A 400 27.88 7.89 12.49
CA PRO A 400 29.14 7.20 12.29
C PRO A 400 29.11 5.76 12.81
N LEU A 401 29.55 4.83 11.97
CA LEU A 401 29.62 3.42 12.30
C LEU A 401 30.59 3.20 13.48
N GLN A 402 30.17 2.46 14.50
CA GLN A 402 31.08 2.00 15.55
C GLN A 402 31.64 0.63 15.15
N ASN A 403 32.96 0.53 14.97
CA ASN A 403 33.64 -0.68 14.49
C ASN A 403 33.07 -1.23 13.15
N GLY A 404 32.56 -0.36 12.28
CA GLY A 404 31.96 -0.75 11.00
C GLY A 404 30.55 -1.37 11.11
N VAL A 405 29.89 -1.24 12.27
CA VAL A 405 28.54 -1.73 12.52
C VAL A 405 27.63 -0.55 12.87
N VAL A 406 26.38 -0.62 12.41
CA VAL A 406 25.34 0.38 12.74
C VAL A 406 24.97 0.24 14.21
N VAL A 407 24.83 1.38 14.90
CA VAL A 407 24.73 1.42 16.37
C VAL A 407 23.36 0.94 16.88
N GLN A 408 22.29 1.11 16.09
CA GLN A 408 20.93 0.84 16.54
C GLN A 408 19.99 0.53 15.36
N SER A 409 19.06 -0.42 15.56
CA SER A 409 18.01 -0.74 14.59
C SER A 409 16.80 0.19 14.70
N ASP A 410 16.00 0.27 13.63
CA ASP A 410 14.83 1.16 13.57
C ASP A 410 13.80 0.84 14.67
N GLU A 411 13.54 -0.44 14.93
CA GLU A 411 12.61 -0.89 15.98
C GLU A 411 13.11 -0.53 17.39
N ALA A 412 14.42 -0.59 17.62
CA ALA A 412 15.02 -0.22 18.89
C ALA A 412 14.92 1.30 19.12
N ASP A 413 15.09 2.11 18.07
CA ASP A 413 14.94 3.58 18.15
C ASP A 413 13.49 4.02 18.35
N MET A 414 12.53 3.34 17.70
CA MET A 414 11.10 3.57 17.94
C MET A 414 10.60 3.02 19.28
N GLY A 415 11.32 2.07 19.89
CA GLY A 415 10.89 1.35 21.10
C GLY A 415 9.68 0.42 20.88
N MET A 416 9.42 0.05 19.63
CA MET A 416 8.30 -0.80 19.21
C MET A 416 8.67 -1.62 17.98
N THR A 417 8.19 -2.86 17.93
CA THR A 417 8.35 -3.68 16.73
C THR A 417 7.29 -3.34 15.68
N TYR A 418 7.57 -3.63 14.41
CA TYR A 418 6.60 -3.43 13.33
C TYR A 418 5.34 -4.28 13.51
N ASP A 419 5.46 -5.47 14.12
CA ASP A 419 4.31 -6.30 14.52
C ASP A 419 3.41 -5.58 15.52
N GLU A 420 4.00 -4.93 16.53
CA GLU A 420 3.24 -4.17 17.52
C GLU A 420 2.55 -2.96 16.87
N LEU A 421 3.24 -2.25 15.99
CA LEU A 421 2.72 -1.09 15.27
C LEU A 421 1.54 -1.46 14.36
N SER A 422 1.61 -2.58 13.62
CA SER A 422 0.51 -3.03 12.77
C SER A 422 -0.75 -3.35 13.58
N VAL A 423 -0.60 -4.03 14.74
CA VAL A 423 -1.73 -4.30 15.65
C VAL A 423 -2.33 -3.01 16.18
N ILE A 424 -1.51 -2.08 16.66
CA ILE A 424 -1.98 -0.79 17.17
C ILE A 424 -2.67 0.01 16.05
N GLY A 425 -2.12 0.03 14.84
CA GLY A 425 -2.70 0.70 13.67
C GLY A 425 -4.11 0.20 13.36
N LYS A 426 -4.29 -1.13 13.31
CA LYS A 426 -5.59 -1.79 13.09
C LYS A 426 -6.60 -1.49 14.21
N LEU A 427 -6.16 -1.45 15.47
CA LEU A 427 -7.03 -1.06 16.59
C LEU A 427 -7.41 0.43 16.52
N ARG A 428 -6.47 1.30 16.16
CA ARG A 428 -6.66 2.76 16.10
C ARG A 428 -7.65 3.16 15.01
N LYS A 429 -7.46 2.67 13.79
CA LYS A 429 -8.19 3.14 12.60
C LYS A 429 -9.42 2.27 12.31
N PRO A 430 -9.33 1.03 11.81
CA PRO A 430 -10.50 0.14 11.69
C PRO A 430 -11.24 -0.09 13.01
N GLY A 431 -10.51 -0.28 14.11
CA GLY A 431 -11.09 -0.51 15.44
C GLY A 431 -11.62 0.74 16.14
N ASN A 432 -11.40 1.94 15.59
CA ASN A 432 -11.81 3.23 16.16
C ASN A 432 -11.44 3.42 17.65
N CYS A 433 -10.32 2.86 18.09
CA CYS A 433 -9.91 2.90 19.49
C CYS A 433 -8.98 4.09 19.78
N GLY A 434 -9.32 4.89 20.81
CA GLY A 434 -8.41 5.83 21.46
C GLY A 434 -7.47 5.14 22.48
N PRO A 435 -6.61 5.90 23.19
CA PRO A 435 -5.57 5.31 24.05
C PRO A 435 -6.08 4.30 25.06
N TYR A 436 -7.12 4.65 25.81
CA TYR A 436 -7.68 3.77 26.84
C TYR A 436 -8.29 2.49 26.24
N SER A 437 -9.03 2.60 25.14
CA SER A 437 -9.64 1.45 24.47
C SER A 437 -8.59 0.51 23.87
N ILE A 438 -7.51 1.06 23.30
CA ILE A 438 -6.37 0.25 22.82
C ILE A 438 -5.73 -0.48 23.99
N PHE A 439 -5.42 0.20 25.09
CA PHE A 439 -4.88 -0.42 26.31
C PHE A 439 -5.75 -1.60 26.78
N CYS A 440 -7.06 -1.38 26.96
CA CYS A 440 -7.98 -2.42 27.42
C CYS A 440 -8.00 -3.66 26.52
N LYS A 441 -7.87 -3.48 25.20
CA LYS A 441 -7.79 -4.61 24.25
C LYS A 441 -6.42 -5.30 24.31
N LEU A 442 -5.34 -4.52 24.32
CA LEU A 442 -3.97 -5.05 24.26
C LEU A 442 -3.56 -5.80 25.53
N VAL A 443 -4.11 -5.47 26.70
CA VAL A 443 -3.89 -6.27 27.92
C VAL A 443 -4.31 -7.72 27.73
N HIS A 444 -5.33 -7.99 26.90
CA HIS A 444 -5.76 -9.35 26.57
C HIS A 444 -5.00 -9.90 25.35
N ILE A 445 -4.82 -9.12 24.29
CA ILE A 445 -4.14 -9.58 23.06
C ILE A 445 -2.67 -9.92 23.34
N TRP A 446 -2.01 -9.18 24.23
CA TRP A 446 -0.60 -9.37 24.57
C TRP A 446 -0.37 -10.00 25.95
N SER A 447 -1.39 -10.63 26.55
CA SER A 447 -1.31 -11.20 27.91
C SER A 447 -0.16 -12.19 28.09
N ASN A 448 0.24 -12.88 27.02
CA ASN A 448 1.31 -13.88 27.05
C ASN A 448 2.71 -13.27 26.91
N ARG A 449 2.82 -11.98 26.56
CA ARG A 449 4.10 -11.30 26.28
C ARG A 449 4.38 -10.16 27.24
N TYR A 450 3.34 -9.47 27.72
CA TYR A 450 3.47 -8.24 28.49
C TYR A 450 2.52 -8.21 29.68
N THR A 451 3.00 -7.62 30.77
CA THR A 451 2.17 -7.25 31.92
C THR A 451 1.29 -6.04 31.59
N PRO A 452 0.18 -5.79 32.32
CA PRO A 452 -0.62 -4.59 32.12
C PRO A 452 0.18 -3.28 32.19
N LEU A 453 1.19 -3.20 33.06
CA LEU A 453 2.06 -2.02 33.14
C LEU A 453 2.86 -1.82 31.85
N GLN A 454 3.49 -2.87 31.32
CA GLN A 454 4.25 -2.79 30.07
C GLN A 454 3.35 -2.46 28.86
N VAL A 455 2.12 -2.97 28.85
CA VAL A 455 1.13 -2.58 27.82
C VAL A 455 0.79 -1.10 27.94
N ALA A 456 0.59 -0.58 29.15
CA ALA A 456 0.37 0.85 29.37
C ALA A 456 1.53 1.69 28.85
N GLU A 457 2.77 1.35 29.22
CA GLU A 457 3.99 2.05 28.76
C GLU A 457 4.09 2.09 27.24
N LYS A 458 3.83 0.96 26.56
CA LYS A 458 3.80 0.90 25.10
C LYS A 458 2.69 1.78 24.52
N VAL A 459 1.45 1.67 25.01
CA VAL A 459 0.34 2.49 24.50
C VAL A 459 0.64 3.99 24.67
N GLU A 460 1.18 4.39 25.82
CA GLU A 460 1.58 5.78 26.06
C GLU A 460 2.70 6.23 25.12
N LEU A 461 3.73 5.42 24.93
CA LEU A 461 4.83 5.71 24.01
C LEU A 461 4.31 5.91 22.58
N PHE A 462 3.46 5.00 22.08
CA PHE A 462 2.85 5.12 20.77
C PHE A 462 2.08 6.44 20.60
N PHE A 463 1.16 6.76 21.52
CA PHE A 463 0.33 7.97 21.39
C PHE A 463 1.15 9.25 21.53
N ARG A 464 2.23 9.25 22.33
CA ARG A 464 3.19 10.36 22.37
C ARG A 464 3.86 10.54 21.01
N MET A 465 4.45 9.49 20.44
CA MET A 465 5.11 9.56 19.12
C MET A 465 4.14 9.99 18.02
N TYR A 466 3.00 9.30 17.90
CA TYR A 466 1.94 9.61 16.95
C TYR A 466 1.51 11.08 17.02
N SER A 467 1.23 11.58 18.24
CA SER A 467 0.71 12.93 18.41
C SER A 467 1.76 14.02 18.19
N MET A 468 3.01 13.80 18.61
CA MET A 468 4.14 14.71 18.35
C MET A 468 4.45 14.83 16.86
N ASN A 469 4.41 13.71 16.13
CA ASN A 469 4.84 13.65 14.74
C ASN A 469 3.70 13.80 13.73
N ARG A 470 2.43 13.92 14.15
CA ARG A 470 1.29 13.97 13.22
C ARG A 470 1.40 15.09 12.18
N HIS A 471 2.01 16.22 12.54
CA HIS A 471 2.30 17.33 11.64
C HIS A 471 3.19 16.98 10.42
N LYS A 472 3.83 15.80 10.40
CA LYS A 472 4.55 15.27 9.23
C LYS A 472 3.58 14.68 8.20
N MET A 473 2.46 14.10 8.65
CA MET A 473 1.44 13.50 7.78
C MET A 473 0.68 14.51 6.94
N THR A 474 0.68 15.79 7.30
CA THR A 474 0.03 16.84 6.50
C THR A 474 0.77 17.12 5.19
N VAL A 475 2.06 16.76 5.12
CA VAL A 475 2.94 16.97 3.95
C VAL A 475 3.57 15.67 3.47
N ILE A 476 3.02 14.53 3.88
CA ILE A 476 3.52 13.23 3.42
C ILE A 476 3.26 13.06 1.93
N THR A 477 4.15 12.34 1.26
CA THR A 477 3.99 12.00 -0.16
C THR A 477 2.69 11.24 -0.40
N PRO A 478 1.90 11.59 -1.44
CA PRO A 478 0.76 10.78 -1.88
C PRO A 478 1.20 9.35 -2.18
N SER A 479 0.53 8.39 -1.55
CA SER A 479 0.90 6.98 -1.58
C SER A 479 -0.23 6.09 -2.07
N TYR A 480 0.13 5.04 -2.80
CA TYR A 480 -0.79 3.96 -3.17
C TYR A 480 -1.56 3.49 -1.93
N TYR A 481 -2.89 3.52 -2.02
CA TYR A 481 -3.73 3.04 -0.93
C TYR A 481 -3.79 1.50 -0.95
N ALA A 482 -3.48 0.87 0.19
CA ALA A 482 -3.51 -0.60 0.33
C ALA A 482 -4.06 -1.03 1.69
N GLU A 483 -3.42 -0.64 2.79
CA GLU A 483 -3.87 -1.03 4.13
C GLU A 483 -5.00 -0.15 4.67
N SER A 484 -6.00 -0.79 5.28
CA SER A 484 -7.17 -0.12 5.88
C SER A 484 -6.87 0.68 7.16
N TYR A 485 -5.61 0.68 7.60
CA TYR A 485 -5.13 1.48 8.72
C TYR A 485 -4.19 2.62 8.32
N SER A 486 -4.17 2.99 7.04
CA SER A 486 -3.34 4.09 6.53
C SER A 486 -3.51 5.38 7.36
N PRO A 487 -2.40 6.05 7.75
CA PRO A 487 -2.43 7.33 8.47
C PRO A 487 -2.53 8.53 7.53
N ASP A 488 -2.78 8.36 6.22
CA ASP A 488 -2.88 9.45 5.25
C ASP A 488 -3.86 10.55 5.68
N ASP A 489 -3.40 11.80 5.77
CA ASP A 489 -4.22 12.91 6.26
C ASP A 489 -5.05 13.59 5.15
N HIS A 490 -4.70 13.36 3.88
CA HIS A 490 -5.28 14.09 2.74
C HIS A 490 -6.66 13.59 2.36
N ARG A 491 -6.92 12.28 2.47
CA ARG A 491 -8.19 11.67 2.02
C ARG A 491 -8.74 10.64 2.99
N TYR A 492 -7.90 9.85 3.65
CA TYR A 492 -8.37 8.65 4.36
C TYR A 492 -8.54 8.83 5.87
N ASP A 493 -7.60 9.50 6.52
CA ASP A 493 -7.54 9.64 7.98
C ASP A 493 -7.36 11.08 8.41
N HIS A 494 -8.35 11.91 8.08
CA HIS A 494 -8.38 13.30 8.49
C HIS A 494 -8.42 13.43 10.03
N ARG A 495 -7.40 14.06 10.61
CA ARG A 495 -7.20 14.17 12.06
C ARG A 495 -6.64 15.53 12.44
N GLN A 496 -6.71 15.88 13.73
CA GLN A 496 -5.93 17.01 14.23
C GLN A 496 -4.44 16.73 14.00
N PHE A 497 -3.64 17.77 13.78
CA PHE A 497 -2.17 17.66 13.75
C PHE A 497 -1.48 18.42 14.89
N LEU A 498 -2.25 19.22 15.64
CA LEU A 498 -1.83 19.86 16.88
C LEU A 498 -2.56 19.22 18.07
N TYR A 499 -1.88 18.29 18.73
CA TYR A 499 -2.41 17.57 19.89
C TYR A 499 -1.79 18.05 21.20
N ASN A 500 -2.51 17.86 22.32
CA ASN A 500 -1.87 17.80 23.62
C ASN A 500 -1.18 16.43 23.77
N VAL A 501 0.14 16.40 23.53
CA VAL A 501 0.96 15.18 23.50
C VAL A 501 1.05 14.45 24.84
N LYS A 502 0.60 15.08 25.93
CA LYS A 502 0.57 14.48 27.27
C LYS A 502 -0.65 13.57 27.50
N TRP A 503 -1.70 13.70 26.68
CA TRP A 503 -2.95 12.92 26.80
C TRP A 503 -3.44 12.76 28.25
N PRO A 504 -3.54 13.85 29.05
CA PRO A 504 -3.57 13.77 30.50
C PRO A 504 -4.77 12.99 31.04
N TRP A 505 -5.94 13.13 30.42
CA TRP A 505 -7.14 12.43 30.84
C TRP A 505 -7.04 10.93 30.54
N GLN A 506 -6.65 10.59 29.32
CA GLN A 506 -6.61 9.22 28.83
C GLN A 506 -5.53 8.40 29.56
N PHE A 507 -4.34 8.97 29.78
CA PHE A 507 -3.26 8.29 30.48
C PHE A 507 -3.58 8.12 31.97
N LYS A 508 -4.24 9.09 32.61
CA LYS A 508 -4.74 8.92 34.00
C LYS A 508 -5.75 7.77 34.13
N LEU A 509 -6.62 7.56 33.15
CA LEU A 509 -7.54 6.42 33.13
C LEU A 509 -6.82 5.08 33.00
N ILE A 510 -5.79 5.01 32.13
CA ILE A 510 -4.93 3.83 32.00
C ILE A 510 -4.24 3.53 33.34
N GLU A 511 -3.59 4.52 33.93
CA GLU A 511 -2.90 4.39 35.21
C GLU A 511 -3.84 3.90 36.33
N SER A 512 -5.05 4.46 36.41
CA SER A 512 -6.06 4.04 37.40
C SER A 512 -6.43 2.56 37.22
N LYS A 513 -6.56 2.09 35.98
CA LYS A 513 -6.89 0.70 35.66
C LYS A 513 -5.75 -0.26 35.99
N VAL A 514 -4.51 0.14 35.73
CA VAL A 514 -3.31 -0.61 36.10
C VAL A 514 -3.23 -0.76 37.63
N ARG A 515 -3.43 0.33 38.38
CA ARG A 515 -3.42 0.29 39.87
C ARG A 515 -4.46 -0.67 40.44
N ILE A 516 -5.69 -0.67 39.91
CA ILE A 516 -6.76 -1.60 40.34
C ILE A 516 -6.35 -3.05 40.10
N SER A 517 -5.76 -3.36 38.95
CA SER A 517 -5.32 -4.72 38.62
C SER A 517 -4.31 -5.26 39.63
N TYR A 518 -3.31 -4.46 40.02
CA TYR A 518 -2.34 -4.85 41.05
C TYR A 518 -2.97 -5.02 42.43
N PHE A 519 -3.92 -4.17 42.80
CA PHE A 519 -4.60 -4.27 44.10
C PHE A 519 -5.45 -5.55 44.20
N SER A 520 -6.18 -5.91 43.13
CA SER A 520 -6.96 -7.16 43.08
C SER A 520 -6.09 -8.41 43.15
N LEU A 521 -4.94 -8.44 42.46
CA LEU A 521 -3.97 -9.54 42.54
C LEU A 521 -3.37 -9.69 43.96
N PHE A 522 -3.12 -8.57 44.64
CA PHE A 522 -2.61 -8.58 46.01
C PHE A 522 -3.64 -9.10 47.03
N CYS A 523 -4.92 -8.74 46.87
CA CYS A 523 -5.99 -9.25 47.73
C CYS A 523 -6.26 -10.76 47.52
N ILE A 524 -6.22 -11.25 46.28
CA ILE A 524 -6.42 -12.68 45.98
C ILE A 524 -5.29 -13.54 46.55
N ARG A 525 -4.04 -13.07 46.49
CA ARG A 525 -2.88 -13.76 47.10
C ARG A 525 -2.86 -13.77 48.63
N LYS A 526 -3.71 -12.98 49.29
CA LYS A 526 -3.90 -13.03 50.75
C LYS A 526 -5.08 -13.93 51.18
N LEU A 527 -5.90 -14.37 50.23
CA LEU A 527 -7.08 -15.21 50.46
C LEU A 527 -6.86 -16.69 50.07
N ILE A 528 -5.72 -16.99 49.42
CA ILE A 528 -5.17 -18.33 49.18
C ILE A 528 -3.99 -18.49 50.13
#